data_AF-A0A914LCE5-F1
#
_entry.id   AF-A0A914LCE5-F1
#
_cell.length_a   1.000
_cell.length_b   1.000
_cell.length_c   1.000
_cell.angle_alpha   90.00
_cell.angle_beta   90.00
_cell.angle_gamma   90.00
#
_symmetry.space_group_name_H-M   'P 1'
#
loop_
_entity.id
_entity.type
_entity.pdbx_description
1 polymer ?
#
loop_
_entity_poly.entity_id
_entity_poly.type
_entity_poly.pdbx_seq_one_letter_code
_entity_poly.pdbx_strand_id
1 'polypeptide(L)'
;MIRVVLEASPGVLNERDLATGNTCLHAALFKTSLMSVLHLKHTELDLNSKNKAGLTPLHQFVIAGDFGLTMCIASYGADLNVPADYSKMSALHLAVSQRNLEITRLLLSLGADPNPINSHGDTPRHMAAKLNEFELLKSLIICGAKRCPATKIGCVSGCVDNKALRAIKKPSSSMPIIVPEAKKSPKSLVEELENRTFSKEMLRYNKILDAEHNSIYNEMIGVLNAKNEDENSSIINILSLDGGGIRGLVITQIMLEVERVMGESIFEYFDWVAGTSTGSLVAAGLASGQTLRELQRVYIRFKDLVFDNRRPHNTAVLETFIQEELGKDKLLFDLEWPRLLFTTTKADYFPVQLELMRNYTLPTTDDENFELGFKNSEKLYLWKALRRSSAAPTFFSAVDNKYIDGGIISNNPSLELLQEVQFWNSFNKLKNIPKSVRIGCLLSIGTGSIPSTKLEPAHLELAQNYITQPITSYNAVITIGQILIDQVSATEGAPVHRAGAWCISSRTPYFRLSAPLHKEVQMDAKGDEEIAKMMWDCIEYMYIHQDYVEKVCTLLRKVGKSSKRREFFASCNNYTTNPSTPVK
;
A
#
# COMPACT_ATOMS: atom_id res chain seq x y z
N MET A 1 -6.18 -33.59 1.49
CA MET A 1 -7.41 -34.16 0.89
C MET A 1 -7.62 -33.66 -0.54
N ILE A 2 -7.83 -32.36 -0.78
CA ILE A 2 -8.06 -31.82 -2.15
C ILE A 2 -6.96 -32.22 -3.14
N ARG A 3 -5.69 -32.08 -2.75
CA ARG A 3 -4.55 -32.53 -3.58
C ARG A 3 -4.66 -34.00 -4.00
N VAL A 4 -5.01 -34.88 -3.07
CA VAL A 4 -5.17 -36.33 -3.32
C VAL A 4 -6.33 -36.59 -4.30
N VAL A 5 -7.44 -35.87 -4.16
CA VAL A 5 -8.58 -35.98 -5.07
C VAL A 5 -8.21 -35.53 -6.48
N LEU A 6 -7.47 -34.42 -6.61
CA LEU A 6 -7.01 -33.91 -7.91
C LEU A 6 -5.95 -34.81 -8.56
N GLU A 7 -5.08 -35.44 -7.78
CA GLU A 7 -4.12 -36.43 -8.27
C GLU A 7 -4.83 -37.72 -8.73
N ALA A 8 -5.88 -38.15 -8.02
CA ALA A 8 -6.64 -39.34 -8.37
C ALA A 8 -7.62 -39.12 -9.54
N SER A 9 -8.12 -37.90 -9.75
CA SER A 9 -9.10 -37.58 -10.80
C SER A 9 -8.90 -36.15 -11.33
N PRO A 10 -7.90 -35.91 -12.20
CA PRO A 10 -7.59 -34.58 -12.72
C PRO A 10 -8.74 -33.93 -13.50
N GLY A 11 -9.57 -34.76 -14.16
CA GLY A 11 -10.71 -34.29 -14.96
C GLY A 11 -11.83 -33.63 -14.16
N VAL A 12 -11.88 -33.87 -12.84
CA VAL A 12 -12.96 -33.38 -11.96
C VAL A 12 -13.07 -31.85 -11.94
N LEU A 13 -11.97 -31.14 -12.21
CA LEU A 13 -11.94 -29.67 -12.28
C LEU A 13 -12.76 -29.09 -13.43
N ASN A 14 -12.87 -29.84 -14.53
CA ASN A 14 -13.56 -29.43 -15.74
C ASN A 14 -15.02 -29.92 -15.78
N GLU A 15 -15.41 -30.76 -14.83
CA GLU A 15 -16.77 -31.26 -14.73
C GLU A 15 -17.74 -30.14 -14.34
N ARG A 16 -18.93 -30.21 -14.93
CA ARG A 16 -20.04 -29.31 -14.63
C ARG A 16 -21.19 -30.12 -14.09
N ASP A 17 -21.82 -29.62 -13.04
CA ASP A 17 -23.04 -30.20 -12.51
C ASP A 17 -24.12 -30.24 -13.60
N LEU A 18 -24.71 -31.42 -13.82
CA LEU A 18 -25.65 -31.64 -14.93
C LEU A 18 -26.95 -30.84 -14.75
N ALA A 19 -27.36 -30.55 -13.52
CA ALA A 19 -28.60 -29.81 -13.27
C ALA A 19 -28.38 -28.30 -13.46
N THR A 20 -27.39 -27.73 -12.77
CA THR A 20 -27.16 -26.29 -12.64
C THR A 20 -26.11 -25.74 -13.61
N GLY A 21 -25.24 -26.59 -14.16
CA GLY A 21 -24.06 -26.19 -14.93
C GLY A 21 -22.93 -25.59 -14.09
N ASN A 22 -23.01 -25.70 -12.76
CA ASN A 22 -22.01 -25.21 -11.83
C ASN A 22 -20.67 -25.94 -12.03
N THR A 23 -19.58 -25.18 -12.06
CA THR A 23 -18.21 -25.70 -11.94
C THR A 23 -17.86 -25.97 -10.48
N CYS A 24 -16.72 -26.62 -10.22
CA CYS A 24 -16.23 -26.82 -8.85
C CYS A 24 -16.08 -25.50 -8.06
N LEU A 25 -15.84 -24.37 -8.73
CA LEU A 25 -15.75 -23.05 -8.10
C LEU A 25 -17.11 -22.56 -7.59
N HIS A 26 -18.19 -22.75 -8.35
CA HIS A 26 -19.54 -22.39 -7.92
C HIS A 26 -20.00 -23.23 -6.71
N ALA A 27 -19.52 -24.47 -6.62
CA ALA A 27 -19.86 -25.41 -5.55
C ALA A 27 -19.06 -25.17 -4.26
N ALA A 28 -18.13 -24.21 -4.23
CA ALA A 28 -17.35 -23.93 -3.04
C ALA A 28 -18.22 -23.38 -1.90
N LEU A 29 -18.18 -24.05 -0.75
CA LEU A 29 -18.91 -23.65 0.47
C LEU A 29 -18.02 -22.99 1.53
N PHE A 30 -16.71 -23.24 1.46
CA PHE A 30 -15.75 -22.77 2.46
C PHE A 30 -14.54 -22.14 1.80
N LYS A 31 -14.11 -20.99 2.31
CA LYS A 31 -12.93 -20.25 1.85
C LYS A 31 -11.67 -21.13 1.78
N THR A 32 -11.44 -21.96 2.78
CA THR A 32 -10.27 -22.86 2.85
C THR A 32 -10.23 -23.85 1.70
N SER A 33 -11.39 -24.39 1.30
CA SER A 33 -11.50 -25.34 0.19
C SER A 33 -11.31 -24.65 -1.15
N LEU A 34 -11.95 -23.49 -1.35
CA LEU A 34 -11.77 -22.67 -2.55
C LEU A 34 -10.30 -22.27 -2.73
N MET A 35 -9.69 -21.74 -1.68
CA MET A 35 -8.30 -21.29 -1.69
C MET A 35 -7.33 -22.44 -1.99
N SER A 36 -7.58 -23.64 -1.44
CA SER A 36 -6.76 -24.82 -1.73
C SER A 36 -6.82 -25.23 -3.20
N VAL A 37 -8.01 -25.20 -3.82
CA VAL A 37 -8.17 -25.50 -5.26
C VAL A 37 -7.47 -24.43 -6.10
N LEU A 38 -7.69 -23.15 -5.80
CA LEU A 38 -7.11 -22.03 -6.54
C LEU A 38 -5.57 -21.99 -6.42
N HIS A 39 -5.02 -22.17 -5.22
CA HIS A 39 -3.58 -22.17 -5.01
C HIS A 39 -2.89 -23.24 -5.87
N LEU A 40 -3.50 -24.42 -6.00
CA LEU A 40 -2.94 -25.52 -6.79
C LEU A 40 -3.17 -25.37 -8.30
N LYS A 41 -4.31 -24.80 -8.73
CA LYS A 41 -4.84 -24.99 -10.09
C LYS A 41 -5.48 -23.76 -10.73
N HIS A 42 -5.33 -22.56 -10.16
CA HIS A 42 -5.99 -21.35 -10.71
C HIS A 42 -5.63 -21.06 -12.18
N THR A 43 -4.42 -21.41 -12.65
CA THR A 43 -4.01 -21.23 -14.05
C THR A 43 -4.72 -22.16 -15.02
N GLU A 44 -5.26 -23.29 -14.53
CA GLU A 44 -6.00 -24.29 -15.31
C GLU A 44 -7.53 -24.05 -15.27
N LEU A 45 -7.99 -23.12 -14.44
CA LEU A 45 -9.41 -22.89 -14.17
C LEU A 45 -9.89 -21.58 -14.79
N ASP A 46 -11.01 -21.62 -15.50
CA ASP A 46 -11.73 -20.41 -15.90
C ASP A 46 -12.56 -19.87 -14.70
N LEU A 47 -12.01 -18.86 -14.03
CA LEU A 47 -12.63 -18.19 -12.89
C LEU A 47 -13.92 -17.44 -13.26
N ASN A 48 -14.14 -17.18 -14.55
CA ASN A 48 -15.25 -16.41 -15.09
C ASN A 48 -16.31 -17.29 -15.78
N SER A 49 -16.16 -18.61 -15.70
CA SER A 49 -17.11 -19.56 -16.27
C SER A 49 -18.51 -19.33 -15.71
N LYS A 50 -19.51 -19.30 -16.59
CA LYS A 50 -20.92 -19.14 -16.20
C LYS A 50 -21.62 -20.48 -16.06
N ASN A 51 -22.52 -20.58 -15.08
CA ASN A 51 -23.45 -21.70 -14.94
C ASN A 51 -24.68 -21.52 -15.86
N LYS A 52 -25.67 -22.43 -15.81
CA LYS A 52 -26.89 -22.33 -16.66
C LYS A 52 -27.78 -21.14 -16.34
N ALA A 53 -27.66 -20.56 -15.14
CA ALA A 53 -28.32 -19.31 -14.79
C ALA A 53 -27.57 -18.07 -15.33
N GLY A 54 -26.44 -18.27 -16.02
CA GLY A 54 -25.62 -17.20 -16.57
C GLY A 54 -24.83 -16.44 -15.51
N LEU A 55 -24.58 -17.06 -14.35
CA LEU A 55 -23.85 -16.48 -13.23
C LEU A 55 -22.44 -17.07 -13.17
N THR A 56 -21.44 -16.23 -12.86
CA THR A 56 -20.08 -16.69 -12.51
C THR A 56 -20.00 -17.09 -11.03
N PRO A 57 -18.94 -17.76 -10.55
CA PRO A 57 -18.81 -18.08 -9.13
C PRO A 57 -18.83 -16.82 -8.25
N LEU A 58 -18.21 -15.72 -8.72
CA LEU A 58 -18.25 -14.43 -8.02
C LEU A 58 -19.69 -13.91 -7.82
N HIS A 59 -20.55 -14.02 -8.83
CA HIS A 59 -21.95 -13.61 -8.66
C HIS A 59 -22.64 -14.44 -7.59
N GLN A 60 -22.41 -15.75 -7.56
CA GLN A 60 -23.02 -16.65 -6.57
C GLN A 60 -22.52 -16.35 -5.15
N PHE A 61 -21.22 -16.09 -4.97
CA PHE A 61 -20.67 -15.71 -3.65
C PHE A 61 -21.23 -14.38 -3.16
N VAL A 62 -21.34 -13.39 -4.05
CA VAL A 62 -21.98 -12.10 -3.72
C VAL A 62 -23.44 -12.30 -3.35
N ILE A 63 -24.20 -13.10 -4.11
CA ILE A 63 -25.62 -13.40 -3.81
C ILE A 63 -25.77 -14.09 -2.46
N ALA A 64 -24.85 -15.00 -2.13
CA ALA A 64 -24.82 -15.68 -0.84
C ALA A 64 -24.41 -14.76 0.32
N GLY A 65 -23.88 -13.56 0.02
CA GLY A 65 -23.31 -12.67 1.02
C GLY A 65 -21.98 -13.18 1.59
N ASP A 66 -21.30 -14.12 0.92
CA ASP A 66 -20.06 -14.71 1.41
C ASP A 66 -18.86 -13.81 1.09
N PHE A 67 -18.49 -13.02 2.08
CA PHE A 67 -17.38 -12.07 2.02
C PHE A 67 -16.03 -12.76 1.76
N GLY A 68 -15.77 -13.88 2.43
CA GLY A 68 -14.49 -14.59 2.36
C GLY A 68 -14.29 -15.28 1.03
N LEU A 69 -15.33 -15.91 0.47
CA LEU A 69 -15.29 -16.49 -0.87
C LEU A 69 -15.14 -15.41 -1.94
N THR A 70 -15.82 -14.27 -1.79
CA THR A 70 -15.71 -13.11 -2.68
C THR A 70 -14.28 -12.55 -2.71
N MET A 71 -13.69 -12.30 -1.54
CA MET A 71 -12.29 -11.82 -1.46
C MET A 71 -11.30 -12.86 -2.00
N CYS A 72 -11.52 -14.14 -1.70
CA CYS A 72 -10.66 -15.23 -2.15
C CYS A 72 -10.62 -15.34 -3.67
N ILE A 73 -11.77 -15.47 -4.34
CA ILE A 73 -11.76 -15.63 -5.80
C ILE A 73 -11.20 -14.39 -6.52
N ALA A 74 -11.44 -13.20 -5.98
CA ALA A 74 -10.90 -11.96 -6.52
C ALA A 74 -9.37 -11.86 -6.36
N SER A 75 -8.78 -12.43 -5.30
CA SER A 75 -7.33 -12.46 -5.09
C SER A 75 -6.60 -13.39 -6.05
N TYR A 76 -7.32 -14.27 -6.76
CA TYR A 76 -6.78 -15.07 -7.87
C TYR A 76 -7.08 -14.49 -9.25
N GLY A 77 -7.60 -13.27 -9.31
CA GLY A 77 -7.75 -12.53 -10.57
C GLY A 77 -9.07 -12.76 -11.32
N ALA A 78 -10.11 -13.28 -10.66
CA ALA A 78 -11.45 -13.28 -11.26
C ALA A 78 -11.87 -11.87 -11.68
N ASP A 79 -12.50 -11.76 -12.85
CA ASP A 79 -12.94 -10.48 -13.38
C ASP A 79 -14.22 -10.04 -12.65
N LEU A 80 -14.13 -8.90 -11.96
CA LEU A 80 -15.22 -8.34 -11.15
C LEU A 80 -16.35 -7.74 -11.99
N ASN A 81 -16.11 -7.54 -13.28
CA ASN A 81 -16.98 -6.79 -14.18
C ASN A 81 -17.78 -7.66 -15.16
N VAL A 82 -17.58 -8.99 -15.13
CA VAL A 82 -18.34 -9.92 -15.97
C VAL A 82 -19.84 -9.71 -15.70
N PRO A 83 -20.67 -9.40 -16.70
CA PRO A 83 -22.11 -9.28 -16.50
C PRO A 83 -22.77 -10.66 -16.48
N ALA A 84 -23.77 -10.85 -15.63
CA ALA A 84 -24.69 -11.99 -15.72
C ALA A 84 -25.44 -12.01 -17.06
N ASP A 85 -25.76 -13.19 -17.61
CA ASP A 85 -26.29 -13.26 -18.98
C ASP A 85 -27.64 -12.57 -19.17
N TYR A 86 -28.63 -12.88 -18.31
CA TYR A 86 -30.00 -12.42 -18.51
C TYR A 86 -30.23 -10.99 -18.00
N SER A 87 -29.75 -10.67 -16.80
CA SER A 87 -29.97 -9.36 -16.17
C SER A 87 -28.91 -8.33 -16.54
N LYS A 88 -27.79 -8.75 -17.14
CA LYS A 88 -26.57 -7.95 -17.34
C LYS A 88 -26.05 -7.29 -16.04
N MET A 89 -26.45 -7.81 -14.88
CA MET A 89 -25.96 -7.30 -13.59
C MET A 89 -24.54 -7.80 -13.38
N SER A 90 -23.63 -6.88 -13.04
CA SER A 90 -22.32 -7.23 -12.49
C SER A 90 -22.43 -7.64 -11.02
N ALA A 91 -21.36 -8.22 -10.47
CA ALA A 91 -21.25 -8.49 -9.03
C ALA A 91 -21.56 -7.24 -8.18
N LEU A 92 -21.09 -6.05 -8.59
CA LEU A 92 -21.37 -4.80 -7.89
C LEU A 92 -22.87 -4.43 -7.87
N HIS A 93 -23.60 -4.68 -8.96
CA HIS A 93 -25.06 -4.49 -8.97
C HIS A 93 -25.77 -5.43 -7.98
N LEU A 94 -25.33 -6.70 -7.91
CA LEU A 94 -25.92 -7.67 -7.00
C LEU A 94 -25.70 -7.26 -5.53
N ALA A 95 -24.47 -6.87 -5.17
CA ALA A 95 -24.16 -6.39 -3.82
C ALA A 95 -25.03 -5.19 -3.42
N VAL A 96 -25.20 -4.22 -4.33
CA VAL A 96 -26.08 -3.05 -4.09
C VAL A 96 -27.54 -3.46 -3.97
N SER A 97 -28.03 -4.37 -4.84
CA SER A 97 -29.43 -4.84 -4.80
C SER A 97 -29.81 -5.51 -3.48
N GLN A 98 -28.82 -6.15 -2.83
CA GLN A 98 -28.96 -6.81 -1.53
C GLN A 98 -28.70 -5.87 -0.35
N ARG A 99 -28.41 -4.59 -0.59
CA ARG A 99 -28.06 -3.60 0.43
C ARG A 99 -26.80 -3.98 1.23
N ASN A 100 -25.90 -4.78 0.65
CA ASN A 100 -24.69 -5.25 1.32
C ASN A 100 -23.55 -4.25 1.16
N LEU A 101 -23.40 -3.37 2.15
CA LEU A 101 -22.37 -2.31 2.16
C LEU A 101 -20.96 -2.87 2.16
N GLU A 102 -20.69 -3.91 2.94
CA GLU A 102 -19.34 -4.46 3.12
C GLU A 102 -18.84 -5.11 1.83
N ILE A 103 -19.65 -5.96 1.17
CA ILE A 103 -19.27 -6.54 -0.13
C ILE A 103 -19.17 -5.45 -1.22
N THR A 104 -20.04 -4.44 -1.18
CA THR A 104 -19.95 -3.30 -2.11
C THR A 104 -18.61 -2.59 -1.97
N ARG A 105 -18.19 -2.26 -0.74
CA ARG A 105 -16.89 -1.63 -0.45
C ARG A 105 -15.73 -2.53 -0.82
N LEU A 106 -15.81 -3.84 -0.53
CA LEU A 106 -14.80 -4.81 -0.93
C LEU A 106 -14.59 -4.81 -2.45
N LEU A 107 -15.66 -4.95 -3.23
CA LEU A 107 -15.58 -4.98 -4.69
C LEU A 107 -14.97 -3.69 -5.25
N LEU A 108 -15.38 -2.53 -4.71
CA LEU A 108 -14.83 -1.23 -5.08
C LEU A 108 -13.35 -1.09 -4.70
N SER A 109 -12.95 -1.49 -3.49
CA SER A 109 -11.55 -1.46 -3.03
C SER A 109 -10.65 -2.35 -3.85
N LEU A 110 -11.18 -3.49 -4.28
CA LEU A 110 -10.49 -4.34 -5.21
C LEU A 110 -10.39 -3.61 -6.56
N GLY A 111 -11.42 -2.92 -7.04
CA GLY A 111 -11.37 -2.15 -8.29
C GLY A 111 -12.36 -2.68 -9.32
N ALA A 112 -13.54 -3.06 -8.85
CA ALA A 112 -14.71 -3.24 -9.72
C ALA A 112 -15.07 -1.89 -10.36
N ASP A 113 -15.48 -1.92 -11.63
CA ASP A 113 -16.00 -0.74 -12.31
C ASP A 113 -17.25 -0.25 -11.57
N PRO A 114 -17.30 1.03 -11.13
CA PRO A 114 -18.47 1.60 -10.48
C PRO A 114 -19.58 2.00 -11.46
N ASN A 115 -19.33 1.93 -12.78
CA ASN A 115 -20.24 2.40 -13.84
C ASN A 115 -20.82 1.35 -14.80
N PRO A 116 -20.88 0.03 -14.50
CA PRO A 116 -21.52 -0.92 -15.41
C PRO A 116 -23.01 -0.61 -15.55
N ILE A 117 -23.61 -1.01 -16.66
CA ILE A 117 -25.05 -0.85 -16.91
C ILE A 117 -25.72 -2.22 -17.03
N ASN A 118 -26.81 -2.43 -16.29
CA ASN A 118 -27.59 -3.66 -16.39
C ASN A 118 -28.59 -3.63 -17.57
N SER A 119 -29.42 -4.66 -17.72
CA SER A 119 -30.40 -4.78 -18.82
C SER A 119 -31.49 -3.70 -18.80
N HIS A 120 -31.71 -3.06 -17.66
CA HIS A 120 -32.62 -1.91 -17.49
C HIS A 120 -31.90 -0.57 -17.75
N GLY A 121 -30.62 -0.61 -18.11
CA GLY A 121 -29.74 0.55 -18.25
C GLY A 121 -29.46 1.27 -16.92
N ASP A 122 -29.65 0.59 -15.79
CA ASP A 122 -29.40 1.13 -14.46
C ASP A 122 -27.94 0.87 -14.07
N THR A 123 -27.27 1.86 -13.49
CA THR A 123 -25.93 1.70 -12.89
C THR A 123 -26.05 1.29 -11.41
N PRO A 124 -24.98 0.80 -10.76
CA PRO A 124 -25.00 0.54 -9.32
C PRO A 124 -25.38 1.80 -8.51
N ARG A 125 -24.90 2.97 -8.91
CA ARG A 125 -25.27 4.27 -8.30
C ARG A 125 -26.76 4.55 -8.40
N HIS A 126 -27.36 4.29 -9.56
CA HIS A 126 -28.80 4.45 -9.77
C HIS A 126 -29.62 3.51 -8.91
N MET A 127 -29.19 2.24 -8.79
CA MET A 127 -29.84 1.27 -7.93
C MET A 127 -29.77 1.70 -6.46
N ALA A 128 -28.60 2.11 -5.96
CA ALA A 128 -28.44 2.60 -4.60
C ALA A 128 -29.35 3.80 -4.30
N ALA A 129 -29.48 4.74 -5.26
CA ALA A 129 -30.39 5.88 -5.15
C ALA A 129 -31.86 5.45 -5.12
N LYS A 130 -32.30 4.51 -5.98
CA LYS A 130 -33.67 3.96 -5.98
C LYS A 130 -34.01 3.25 -4.67
N LEU A 131 -33.02 2.60 -4.04
CA LEU A 131 -33.17 1.87 -2.77
C LEU A 131 -33.15 2.79 -1.54
N ASN A 132 -32.86 4.08 -1.72
CA ASN A 132 -32.59 5.07 -0.66
C ASN A 132 -31.44 4.66 0.29
N GLU A 133 -30.41 3.99 -0.24
CA GLU A 133 -29.26 3.51 0.54
C GLU A 133 -28.10 4.52 0.51
N PHE A 134 -28.02 5.34 1.56
CA PHE A 134 -27.08 6.48 1.63
C PHE A 134 -25.61 6.04 1.64
N GLU A 135 -25.24 5.06 2.47
CA GLU A 135 -23.84 4.64 2.59
C GLU A 135 -23.34 3.93 1.33
N LEU A 136 -24.21 3.17 0.64
CA LEU A 136 -23.90 2.60 -0.67
C LEU A 136 -23.68 3.70 -1.71
N LEU A 137 -24.57 4.70 -1.74
CA LEU A 137 -24.45 5.82 -2.65
C LEU A 137 -23.16 6.63 -2.41
N LYS A 138 -22.82 6.92 -1.14
CA LYS A 138 -21.56 7.59 -0.76
C LYS A 138 -20.35 6.79 -1.24
N SER A 139 -20.34 5.49 -0.99
CA SER A 139 -19.23 4.60 -1.36
C SER A 139 -19.01 4.57 -2.87
N LEU A 140 -20.09 4.47 -3.65
CA LEU A 140 -20.02 4.51 -5.11
C LEU A 140 -19.50 5.86 -5.65
N ILE A 141 -19.92 6.98 -5.05
CA ILE A 141 -19.47 8.32 -5.46
C ILE A 141 -17.97 8.49 -5.22
N ILE A 142 -17.47 8.05 -4.07
CA ILE A 142 -16.05 8.13 -3.70
C ILE A 142 -15.18 7.45 -4.77
N CYS A 143 -15.62 6.28 -5.26
CA CYS A 143 -14.91 5.52 -6.29
C CYS A 143 -15.18 5.99 -7.73
N GLY A 144 -15.86 7.12 -7.93
CA GLY A 144 -16.06 7.72 -9.26
C GLY A 144 -17.30 7.23 -10.03
N ALA A 145 -18.32 6.72 -9.34
CA ALA A 145 -19.59 6.41 -9.98
C ALA A 145 -20.25 7.67 -10.56
N LYS A 146 -20.45 7.70 -11.87
CA LYS A 146 -20.98 8.83 -12.63
C LYS A 146 -22.49 8.98 -12.38
N ARG A 147 -22.96 10.23 -12.47
CA ARG A 147 -24.40 10.50 -12.44
C ARG A 147 -25.06 9.90 -13.68
N CYS A 148 -26.31 9.55 -13.49
CA CYS A 148 -27.19 9.09 -14.55
C CYS A 148 -27.47 10.24 -15.53
N PRO A 149 -27.66 9.97 -16.83
CA PRO A 149 -28.01 11.02 -17.78
C PRO A 149 -29.37 11.65 -17.39
N ALA A 150 -29.54 12.94 -17.68
CA ALA A 150 -30.74 13.69 -17.30
C ALA A 150 -32.05 13.10 -17.88
N THR A 151 -31.95 12.35 -18.98
CA THR A 151 -33.06 11.68 -19.67
C THR A 151 -33.45 10.33 -19.06
N LYS A 152 -32.73 9.84 -18.04
CA LYS A 152 -32.98 8.53 -17.44
C LYS A 152 -34.32 8.48 -16.71
N ILE A 153 -35.26 7.69 -17.23
CA ILE A 153 -36.59 7.48 -16.66
C ILE A 153 -36.48 6.80 -15.29
N GLY A 154 -37.24 7.28 -14.30
CA GLY A 154 -37.26 6.73 -12.95
C GLY A 154 -36.00 7.02 -12.12
N CYS A 155 -35.17 7.97 -12.56
CA CYS A 155 -34.02 8.45 -11.81
C CYS A 155 -34.44 9.42 -10.71
N VAL A 156 -34.22 9.08 -9.44
CA VAL A 156 -34.51 9.96 -8.30
C VAL A 156 -33.53 11.15 -8.33
N SER A 157 -34.05 12.37 -8.57
CA SER A 157 -33.35 13.67 -8.74
C SER A 157 -32.01 13.69 -9.52
N GLY A 158 -31.64 12.61 -10.24
CA GLY A 158 -30.39 12.45 -10.99
C GLY A 158 -29.35 11.48 -10.39
N CYS A 159 -29.73 10.52 -9.54
CA CYS A 159 -28.81 9.69 -8.74
C CYS A 159 -28.11 10.52 -7.62
N VAL A 160 -28.93 11.49 -7.18
CA VAL A 160 -29.05 12.36 -6.00
C VAL A 160 -27.88 13.30 -5.65
N ASP A 161 -28.23 14.59 -5.52
CA ASP A 161 -27.36 15.77 -5.45
C ASP A 161 -26.46 15.86 -4.19
N ASN A 162 -25.30 16.54 -4.28
CA ASN A 162 -24.41 16.82 -3.16
C ASN A 162 -25.12 17.59 -2.03
N LYS A 163 -26.11 18.42 -2.36
CA LYS A 163 -26.95 19.12 -1.37
C LYS A 163 -27.95 18.18 -0.70
N ALA A 164 -28.55 17.26 -1.46
CA ALA A 164 -29.47 16.26 -0.93
C ALA A 164 -28.75 15.24 -0.02
N LEU A 165 -27.50 14.87 -0.33
CA LEU A 165 -26.62 14.08 0.56
C LEU A 165 -26.44 14.76 1.93
N ARG A 166 -26.41 16.10 2.00
CA ARG A 166 -26.32 16.85 3.26
C ARG A 166 -27.66 16.99 3.99
N ALA A 167 -28.79 16.89 3.29
CA ALA A 167 -30.12 16.99 3.89
C ALA A 167 -30.58 15.67 4.56
N ILE A 168 -30.12 14.54 4.03
CA ILE A 168 -30.39 13.18 4.56
C ILE A 168 -29.66 12.92 5.90
N LYS A 169 -28.70 13.79 6.29
CA LYS A 169 -27.98 13.75 7.59
C LYS A 169 -28.86 13.91 8.83
N LYS A 170 -30.14 14.28 8.70
CA LYS A 170 -31.08 14.32 9.84
C LYS A 170 -31.70 12.94 10.02
N PRO A 171 -31.42 12.22 11.11
CA PRO A 171 -32.11 10.97 11.38
C PRO A 171 -33.61 11.24 11.51
N SER A 172 -34.40 10.40 10.88
CA SER A 172 -35.84 10.32 11.10
C SER A 172 -36.10 9.88 12.54
N SER A 173 -36.45 10.82 13.41
CA SER A 173 -37.25 10.56 14.60
C SER A 173 -38.26 11.68 14.82
N SER A 174 -39.52 11.27 14.89
CA SER A 174 -40.74 11.95 15.32
C SER A 174 -40.64 13.19 16.23
N MET A 175 -41.53 14.14 15.90
CA MET A 175 -42.17 15.23 16.68
C MET A 175 -41.39 16.48 17.14
N PRO A 176 -42.08 17.65 17.20
CA PRO A 176 -41.46 18.96 17.11
C PRO A 176 -41.19 19.57 18.49
N ILE A 177 -40.03 20.19 18.67
CA ILE A 177 -39.81 21.16 19.74
C ILE A 177 -39.17 22.42 19.15
N ILE A 178 -39.74 23.54 19.57
CA ILE A 178 -39.62 24.92 19.15
C ILE A 178 -38.16 25.43 19.13
N VAL A 179 -37.82 26.18 18.08
CA VAL A 179 -36.58 26.99 17.96
C VAL A 179 -36.83 28.35 18.64
N PRO A 180 -35.85 28.89 19.39
CA PRO A 180 -35.03 29.99 18.86
C PRO A 180 -33.54 29.77 19.25
N GLU A 181 -32.50 30.22 18.57
CA GLU A 181 -32.26 31.22 17.54
C GLU A 181 -30.86 30.94 16.94
N ALA A 182 -30.57 31.55 15.79
CA ALA A 182 -29.43 31.29 14.92
C ALA A 182 -28.03 31.34 15.56
N LYS A 183 -27.17 30.35 15.25
CA LYS A 183 -25.83 30.55 14.66
C LYS A 183 -25.04 29.25 14.39
N LYS A 184 -24.38 29.28 13.22
CA LYS A 184 -23.30 28.41 12.69
C LYS A 184 -23.71 27.13 11.96
N SER A 185 -23.23 27.08 10.71
CA SER A 185 -23.26 25.95 9.77
C SER A 185 -22.75 24.66 10.39
N PRO A 186 -23.25 23.48 9.98
CA PRO A 186 -22.72 22.22 10.47
C PRO A 186 -21.29 22.02 9.97
N LYS A 187 -20.37 21.88 10.93
CA LYS A 187 -18.95 21.60 10.70
C LYS A 187 -18.77 20.35 9.83
N SER A 188 -17.75 20.39 8.99
CA SER A 188 -17.42 19.26 8.12
C SER A 188 -16.91 18.07 8.94
N LEU A 189 -17.09 16.84 8.45
CA LEU A 189 -16.52 15.63 9.07
C LEU A 189 -14.98 15.72 9.19
N VAL A 190 -14.36 16.48 8.29
CA VAL A 190 -12.94 16.84 8.28
C VAL A 190 -12.59 17.68 9.51
N GLU A 191 -13.39 18.70 9.84
CA GLU A 191 -13.20 19.47 11.08
C GLU A 191 -13.43 18.64 12.35
N GLU A 192 -14.28 17.61 12.33
CA GLU A 192 -14.46 16.69 13.46
C GLU A 192 -13.31 15.70 13.62
N LEU A 193 -12.65 15.31 12.54
CA LEU A 193 -11.46 14.46 12.54
C LEU A 193 -10.19 15.26 12.90
N GLU A 194 -10.06 16.49 12.41
CA GLU A 194 -8.91 17.36 12.68
C GLU A 194 -8.94 17.98 14.09
N ASN A 195 -10.12 18.25 14.67
CA ASN A 195 -10.22 18.88 16.00
C ASN A 195 -10.14 17.89 17.18
N ARG A 196 -10.04 16.58 16.94
CA ARG A 196 -10.14 15.59 18.03
C ARG A 196 -8.85 15.34 18.82
N THR A 197 -7.70 15.90 18.44
CA THR A 197 -6.41 15.49 19.05
C THR A 197 -5.30 16.54 19.17
N PHE A 198 -5.38 17.69 18.51
CA PHE A 198 -4.22 18.60 18.45
C PHE A 198 -4.29 19.77 19.44
N SER A 199 -3.21 19.97 20.20
CA SER A 199 -3.03 21.18 21.02
C SER A 199 -2.95 22.42 20.12
N LYS A 200 -3.36 23.60 20.64
CA LYS A 200 -3.29 24.87 19.87
C LYS A 200 -1.87 25.19 19.38
N GLU A 201 -0.85 24.74 20.10
CA GLU A 201 0.56 24.89 19.74
C GLU A 201 0.94 24.03 18.55
N MET A 202 0.50 22.76 18.53
CA MET A 202 0.75 21.84 17.42
C MET A 202 0.04 22.32 16.13
N LEU A 203 -1.17 22.88 16.25
CA LEU A 203 -1.87 23.52 15.13
C LEU A 203 -1.13 24.74 14.57
N ARG A 204 -0.46 25.54 15.41
CA ARG A 204 0.36 26.68 14.94
C ARG A 204 1.66 26.20 14.30
N TYR A 205 2.30 25.20 14.89
CA TYR A 205 3.52 24.60 14.36
C TYR A 205 3.30 24.03 12.96
N ASN A 206 2.21 23.26 12.77
CA ASN A 206 1.87 22.69 11.47
C ASN A 206 1.63 23.77 10.40
N LYS A 207 0.97 24.88 10.74
CA LYS A 207 0.76 26.00 9.79
C LYS A 207 2.06 26.62 9.28
N ILE A 208 3.09 26.72 10.12
CA ILE A 208 4.40 27.25 9.70
C ILE A 208 5.04 26.29 8.70
N LEU A 209 5.05 25.00 9.03
CA LEU A 209 5.59 23.96 8.15
C LEU A 209 4.83 23.88 6.82
N ASP A 210 3.50 24.01 6.84
CA ASP A 210 2.68 24.02 5.63
C ASP A 210 2.99 25.23 4.74
N ALA A 211 3.22 26.41 5.34
CA ALA A 211 3.60 27.61 4.59
C ALA A 211 4.98 27.45 3.92
N GLU A 212 5.98 26.95 4.67
CA GLU A 212 7.31 26.64 4.13
C GLU A 212 7.25 25.57 3.03
N HIS A 213 6.49 24.50 3.25
CA HIS A 213 6.29 23.44 2.27
C HIS A 213 5.69 23.99 0.97
N ASN A 214 4.64 24.82 1.04
CA ASN A 214 4.04 25.44 -0.14
C ASN A 214 5.02 26.40 -0.85
N SER A 215 5.86 27.11 -0.12
CA SER A 215 6.91 27.96 -0.68
C SER A 215 7.92 27.13 -1.48
N ILE A 216 8.43 26.04 -0.89
CA ILE A 216 9.38 25.11 -1.53
C ILE A 216 8.75 24.43 -2.75
N TYR A 217 7.49 24.01 -2.65
CA TYR A 217 6.75 23.45 -3.77
C TYR A 217 6.68 24.43 -4.95
N ASN A 218 6.30 25.68 -4.70
CA ASN A 218 6.20 26.70 -5.75
C ASN A 218 7.58 27.05 -6.34
N GLU A 219 8.63 27.09 -5.52
CA GLU A 219 10.01 27.26 -5.96
C GLU A 219 10.41 26.14 -6.94
N MET A 220 10.15 24.88 -6.58
CA MET A 220 10.47 23.73 -7.43
C MET A 220 9.68 23.76 -8.74
N ILE A 221 8.39 24.09 -8.71
CA ILE A 221 7.58 24.26 -9.92
C ILE A 221 8.15 25.39 -10.80
N GLY A 222 8.60 26.49 -10.22
CA GLY A 222 9.28 27.57 -10.93
C GLY A 222 10.54 27.09 -11.64
N VAL A 223 11.40 26.32 -10.95
CA VAL A 223 12.61 25.72 -11.52
C VAL A 223 12.28 24.79 -12.68
N LEU A 224 11.28 23.91 -12.52
CA LEU A 224 10.88 22.94 -13.54
C LEU A 224 10.22 23.60 -14.76
N ASN A 225 9.59 24.76 -14.60
CA ASN A 225 9.03 25.53 -15.71
C ASN A 225 10.09 26.34 -16.49
N ALA A 226 11.19 26.72 -15.83
CA ALA A 226 12.25 27.51 -16.45
C ALA A 226 13.26 26.66 -17.24
N LYS A 227 13.37 25.37 -16.94
CA LYS A 227 14.32 24.44 -17.58
C LYS A 227 13.74 23.79 -18.84
N ASN A 228 14.61 23.56 -19.82
CA ASN A 228 14.32 22.72 -20.99
C ASN A 228 14.32 21.22 -20.59
N GLU A 229 13.67 20.35 -21.38
CA GLU A 229 13.54 18.92 -21.06
C GLU A 229 14.90 18.22 -20.81
N ASP A 230 15.96 18.60 -21.52
CA ASP A 230 17.30 17.98 -21.38
C ASP A 230 18.00 18.35 -20.05
N GLU A 231 17.76 19.54 -19.51
CA GLU A 231 18.33 20.01 -18.23
C GLU A 231 17.58 19.48 -16.99
N ASN A 232 16.43 18.83 -17.20
CA ASN A 232 15.68 18.12 -16.17
C ASN A 232 16.27 16.73 -15.85
N SER A 233 17.27 16.29 -16.61
CA SER A 233 17.93 14.99 -16.41
C SER A 233 18.60 14.84 -15.04
N SER A 234 19.04 15.93 -14.41
CA SER A 234 19.67 15.92 -13.08
C SER A 234 18.66 16.01 -11.91
N ILE A 235 17.36 16.20 -12.20
CA ILE A 235 16.33 16.29 -11.17
C ILE A 235 15.63 14.93 -11.07
N ILE A 236 15.68 14.33 -9.88
CA ILE A 236 15.14 12.98 -9.65
C ILE A 236 13.97 13.00 -8.67
N ASN A 237 13.02 12.09 -8.85
CA ASN A 237 12.03 11.80 -7.83
C ASN A 237 12.44 10.56 -7.04
N ILE A 238 12.19 10.59 -5.74
CA ILE A 238 12.54 9.51 -4.83
C ILE A 238 11.30 9.06 -4.03
N LEU A 239 11.18 7.76 -3.80
CA LEU A 239 10.04 7.13 -3.13
C LEU A 239 10.51 6.36 -1.90
N SER A 240 9.87 6.59 -0.75
CA SER A 240 10.06 5.81 0.48
C SER A 240 8.81 5.01 0.78
N LEU A 241 8.95 3.70 0.97
CA LEU A 241 7.89 2.77 1.33
C LEU A 241 8.17 2.13 2.69
N ASP A 242 7.26 2.35 3.64
CA ASP A 242 7.45 1.90 5.02
C ASP A 242 7.21 0.39 5.21
N GLY A 243 7.75 -0.16 6.31
CA GLY A 243 7.44 -1.52 6.75
C GLY A 243 6.19 -1.62 7.61
N GLY A 244 5.48 -2.76 7.56
CA GLY A 244 4.24 -2.91 8.34
C GLY A 244 3.45 -4.21 8.20
N GLY A 245 4.04 -5.30 7.70
CA GLY A 245 3.37 -6.60 7.56
C GLY A 245 2.26 -6.58 6.50
N ILE A 246 1.07 -7.10 6.82
CA ILE A 246 -0.10 -7.11 5.91
C ILE A 246 -0.57 -5.71 5.50
N ARG A 247 -0.18 -4.68 6.27
CA ARG A 247 -0.49 -3.29 5.98
C ARG A 247 0.22 -2.75 4.73
N GLY A 248 1.00 -3.57 4.01
CA GLY A 248 1.42 -3.29 2.63
C GLY A 248 0.27 -3.04 1.66
N LEU A 249 -0.91 -3.57 1.99
CA LEU A 249 -2.15 -3.23 1.29
C LEU A 249 -2.49 -1.74 1.40
N VAL A 250 -2.11 -1.04 2.49
CA VAL A 250 -2.28 0.42 2.61
C VAL A 250 -1.42 1.14 1.58
N ILE A 251 -0.13 0.77 1.48
CA ILE A 251 0.78 1.35 0.48
C ILE A 251 0.21 1.13 -0.92
N THR A 252 -0.16 -0.12 -1.23
CA THR A 252 -0.69 -0.50 -2.54
C THR A 252 -1.98 0.26 -2.86
N GLN A 253 -2.89 0.38 -1.89
CA GLN A 253 -4.17 1.09 -2.09
C GLN A 253 -3.97 2.60 -2.27
N ILE A 254 -3.10 3.23 -1.49
CA ILE A 254 -2.75 4.64 -1.66
C ILE A 254 -2.18 4.86 -3.06
N MET A 255 -1.21 4.03 -3.48
CA MET A 255 -0.61 4.16 -4.81
C MET A 255 -1.63 3.94 -5.93
N LEU A 256 -2.58 3.00 -5.79
CA LEU A 256 -3.67 2.79 -6.76
C LEU A 256 -4.55 4.05 -6.91
N GLU A 257 -4.85 4.73 -5.80
CA GLU A 257 -5.60 5.99 -5.84
C GLU A 257 -4.80 7.13 -6.48
N VAL A 258 -3.48 7.17 -6.28
CA VAL A 258 -2.62 8.12 -7.00
C VAL A 258 -2.60 7.79 -8.50
N GLU A 259 -2.46 6.51 -8.88
CA GLU A 259 -2.54 6.08 -10.30
C GLU A 259 -3.88 6.44 -10.93
N ARG A 260 -4.99 6.37 -10.18
CA ARG A 260 -6.31 6.80 -10.65
C ARG A 260 -6.35 8.29 -11.00
N VAL A 261 -5.65 9.15 -10.25
CA VAL A 261 -5.52 10.59 -10.53
C VAL A 261 -4.49 10.86 -11.63
N MET A 262 -3.42 10.07 -11.68
CA MET A 262 -2.39 10.19 -12.71
C MET A 262 -2.88 9.72 -14.10
N GLY A 263 -3.75 8.71 -14.14
CA GLY A 263 -4.19 8.03 -15.37
C GLY A 263 -3.16 7.05 -15.95
N GLU A 264 -2.02 6.88 -15.27
CA GLU A 264 -0.91 6.01 -15.66
C GLU A 264 -0.11 5.59 -14.42
N SER A 265 0.90 4.72 -14.58
CA SER A 265 1.62 4.20 -13.41
C SER A 265 2.48 5.25 -12.72
N ILE A 266 2.27 5.39 -11.40
CA ILE A 266 3.03 6.32 -10.55
C ILE A 266 4.48 5.84 -10.38
N PHE A 267 4.71 4.53 -10.39
CA PHE A 267 6.03 3.96 -10.12
C PHE A 267 7.06 4.35 -11.19
N GLU A 268 6.63 4.57 -12.44
CA GLU A 268 7.46 5.03 -13.55
C GLU A 268 8.05 6.43 -13.37
N TYR A 269 7.60 7.19 -12.36
CA TYR A 269 8.09 8.54 -12.08
C TYR A 269 9.25 8.58 -11.10
N PHE A 270 9.55 7.48 -10.41
CA PHE A 270 10.58 7.43 -9.39
C PHE A 270 11.88 6.85 -9.94
N ASP A 271 12.97 7.55 -9.66
CA ASP A 271 14.32 7.15 -10.05
C ASP A 271 14.94 6.25 -8.98
N TRP A 272 14.68 6.58 -7.70
CA TRP A 272 15.20 5.87 -6.55
C TRP A 272 14.06 5.50 -5.61
N VAL A 273 14.04 4.26 -5.13
CA VAL A 273 12.99 3.74 -4.27
C VAL A 273 13.62 3.01 -3.09
N ALA A 274 13.28 3.45 -1.88
CA ALA A 274 13.62 2.76 -0.66
C ALA A 274 12.42 2.01 -0.09
N GLY A 275 12.67 0.81 0.42
CA GLY A 275 11.68 -0.01 1.09
C GLY A 275 12.23 -0.59 2.39
N THR A 276 11.35 -0.71 3.38
CA THR A 276 11.60 -1.54 4.57
C THR A 276 10.56 -2.64 4.66
N SER A 277 10.99 -3.88 4.92
CA SER A 277 10.10 -5.02 5.15
C SER A 277 9.10 -5.17 3.99
N THR A 278 7.81 -5.08 4.27
CA THR A 278 6.72 -4.97 3.30
C THR A 278 6.94 -3.91 2.20
N GLY A 279 7.47 -2.73 2.52
CA GLY A 279 7.80 -1.72 1.51
C GLY A 279 8.82 -2.22 0.49
N SER A 280 9.78 -3.05 0.93
CA SER A 280 10.76 -3.71 0.03
C SER A 280 10.07 -4.71 -0.91
N LEU A 281 9.11 -5.48 -0.40
CA LEU A 281 8.32 -6.43 -1.20
C LEU A 281 7.51 -5.71 -2.29
N VAL A 282 6.82 -4.61 -1.93
CA VAL A 282 6.07 -3.77 -2.90
C VAL A 282 7.02 -3.19 -3.95
N ALA A 283 8.13 -2.58 -3.53
CA ALA A 283 9.11 -1.98 -4.44
C ALA A 283 9.73 -3.02 -5.40
N ALA A 284 10.10 -4.20 -4.90
CA ALA A 284 10.65 -5.28 -5.72
C ALA A 284 9.64 -5.86 -6.71
N GLY A 285 8.37 -5.97 -6.32
CA GLY A 285 7.31 -6.41 -7.21
C GLY A 285 7.07 -5.45 -8.36
N LEU A 286 6.96 -4.14 -8.07
CA LEU A 286 6.82 -3.09 -9.08
C LEU A 286 8.04 -3.03 -10.01
N ALA A 287 9.26 -3.09 -9.46
CA ALA A 287 10.48 -3.14 -10.25
C ALA A 287 10.63 -4.43 -11.08
N SER A 288 9.94 -5.51 -10.69
CA SER A 288 9.85 -6.75 -11.46
C SER A 288 8.78 -6.72 -12.55
N GLY A 289 8.06 -5.60 -12.71
CA GLY A 289 7.03 -5.41 -13.72
C GLY A 289 5.63 -5.80 -13.30
N GLN A 290 5.40 -6.16 -12.02
CA GLN A 290 4.05 -6.37 -11.52
C GLN A 290 3.29 -5.03 -11.43
N THR A 291 2.01 -5.06 -11.72
CA THR A 291 1.09 -3.93 -11.49
C THR A 291 0.72 -3.84 -10.00
N LEU A 292 0.29 -2.65 -9.55
CA LEU A 292 -0.23 -2.49 -8.18
C LEU A 292 -1.44 -3.40 -7.92
N ARG A 293 -2.26 -3.65 -8.94
CA ARG A 293 -3.43 -4.53 -8.83
C ARG A 293 -3.03 -5.99 -8.63
N GLU A 294 -1.97 -6.45 -9.28
CA GLU A 294 -1.38 -7.77 -9.04
C GLU A 294 -0.79 -7.84 -7.63
N LEU A 295 -0.05 -6.82 -7.19
CA LEU A 295 0.49 -6.78 -5.83
C LEU A 295 -0.60 -6.79 -4.76
N GLN A 296 -1.70 -6.07 -4.97
CA GLN A 296 -2.86 -6.11 -4.06
C GLN A 296 -3.38 -7.54 -3.91
N ARG A 297 -3.50 -8.26 -5.02
CA ARG A 297 -3.93 -9.68 -5.04
C ARG A 297 -2.93 -10.58 -4.32
N VAL A 298 -1.63 -10.41 -4.59
CA VAL A 298 -0.54 -11.13 -3.91
C VAL A 298 -0.64 -10.94 -2.40
N TYR A 299 -0.79 -9.71 -1.91
CA TYR A 299 -0.91 -9.42 -0.49
C TYR A 299 -2.19 -9.99 0.15
N ILE A 300 -3.31 -10.03 -0.57
CA ILE A 300 -4.52 -10.68 -0.07
C ILE A 300 -4.32 -12.20 0.07
N ARG A 301 -3.55 -12.84 -0.83
CA ARG A 301 -3.17 -14.25 -0.67
C ARG A 301 -2.13 -14.44 0.45
N PHE A 302 -1.18 -13.52 0.56
CA PHE A 302 -0.08 -13.53 1.53
C PHE A 302 -0.59 -13.75 2.96
N LYS A 303 -1.63 -13.02 3.39
CA LYS A 303 -2.15 -13.15 4.76
C LYS A 303 -2.66 -14.55 5.10
N ASP A 304 -3.19 -15.27 4.11
CA ASP A 304 -3.82 -16.57 4.31
C ASP A 304 -2.81 -17.71 4.17
N LEU A 305 -1.82 -17.53 3.28
CA LEU A 305 -0.80 -18.53 2.98
C LEU A 305 0.42 -18.45 3.92
N VAL A 306 0.81 -17.25 4.38
CA VAL A 306 2.04 -17.05 5.15
C VAL A 306 1.79 -17.01 6.67
N PHE A 307 0.77 -16.28 7.12
CA PHE A 307 0.50 -16.18 8.55
C PHE A 307 -0.24 -17.43 9.04
N ASP A 308 0.45 -18.24 9.83
CA ASP A 308 -0.14 -19.36 10.56
C ASP A 308 -0.64 -18.89 11.95
N ASN A 309 -1.27 -19.78 12.71
CA ASN A 309 -1.80 -19.44 14.04
C ASN A 309 -0.73 -19.55 15.15
N ARG A 310 0.57 -19.64 14.82
CA ARG A 310 1.66 -19.84 15.78
C ARG A 310 2.78 -18.84 15.53
N ARG A 311 3.32 -18.23 16.59
CA ARG A 311 4.51 -17.39 16.48
C ARG A 311 5.72 -18.11 17.08
N PRO A 312 6.91 -18.05 16.45
CA PRO A 312 7.17 -17.49 15.12
C PRO A 312 6.54 -18.33 14.01
N HIS A 313 6.17 -17.67 12.91
CA HIS A 313 5.58 -18.29 11.72
C HIS A 313 6.64 -19.10 10.95
N ASN A 314 6.16 -20.03 10.13
CA ASN A 314 7.04 -20.85 9.30
C ASN A 314 7.77 -20.03 8.22
N THR A 315 9.09 -19.89 8.38
CA THR A 315 9.93 -19.12 7.45
C THR A 315 10.06 -19.74 6.07
N ALA A 316 10.03 -21.06 5.95
CA ALA A 316 10.11 -21.75 4.67
C ALA A 316 8.89 -21.43 3.78
N VAL A 317 7.72 -21.22 4.39
CA VAL A 317 6.50 -20.83 3.68
C VAL A 317 6.64 -19.43 3.10
N LEU A 318 7.12 -18.47 3.91
CA LEU A 318 7.40 -17.10 3.44
C LEU A 318 8.44 -17.10 2.30
N GLU A 319 9.53 -17.85 2.45
CA GLU A 319 10.58 -17.94 1.42
C GLU A 319 10.06 -18.53 0.12
N THR A 320 9.32 -19.64 0.20
CA THR A 320 8.70 -20.28 -0.97
C THR A 320 7.72 -19.32 -1.65
N PHE A 321 6.89 -18.62 -0.87
CA PHE A 321 5.96 -17.63 -1.39
C PHE A 321 6.67 -16.50 -2.16
N ILE A 322 7.74 -15.92 -1.60
CA ILE A 322 8.49 -14.86 -2.28
C ILE A 322 9.16 -15.41 -3.56
N GLN A 323 9.69 -16.63 -3.52
CA GLN A 323 10.32 -17.28 -4.68
C GLN A 323 9.32 -17.58 -5.80
N GLU A 324 8.10 -18.00 -5.48
CA GLU A 324 7.03 -18.24 -6.45
C GLU A 324 6.58 -16.95 -7.13
N GLU A 325 6.46 -15.85 -6.38
CA GLU A 325 5.94 -14.57 -6.89
C GLU A 325 7.01 -13.74 -7.65
N LEU A 326 8.28 -13.81 -7.26
CA LEU A 326 9.36 -12.97 -7.82
C LEU A 326 10.49 -13.73 -8.52
N GLY A 327 10.46 -15.05 -8.50
CA GLY A 327 11.47 -15.92 -9.10
C GLY A 327 12.58 -16.32 -8.12
N LYS A 328 12.88 -17.62 -8.09
CA LYS A 328 13.89 -18.20 -7.20
C LYS A 328 15.33 -17.78 -7.52
N ASP A 329 15.64 -17.68 -8.81
CA ASP A 329 17.02 -17.48 -9.29
C ASP A 329 17.35 -16.02 -9.61
N LYS A 330 16.37 -15.12 -9.46
CA LYS A 330 16.52 -13.69 -9.74
C LYS A 330 17.43 -13.04 -8.70
N LEU A 331 18.45 -12.33 -9.14
CA LEU A 331 19.35 -11.55 -8.29
C LEU A 331 18.77 -10.14 -8.07
N LEU A 332 19.16 -9.51 -6.96
CA LEU A 332 18.79 -8.12 -6.70
C LEU A 332 19.31 -7.19 -7.82
N PHE A 333 20.51 -7.44 -8.32
CA PHE A 333 21.13 -6.71 -9.42
C PHE A 333 20.47 -6.94 -10.79
N ASP A 334 19.64 -7.98 -10.95
CA ASP A 334 18.90 -8.20 -12.21
C ASP A 334 17.75 -7.18 -12.37
N LEU A 335 17.40 -6.45 -11.30
CA LEU A 335 16.49 -5.32 -11.37
C LEU A 335 17.27 -4.10 -11.84
N GLU A 336 17.23 -3.79 -13.13
CA GLU A 336 18.04 -2.68 -13.67
C GLU A 336 17.55 -1.29 -13.23
N TRP A 337 16.24 -1.12 -13.04
CA TRP A 337 15.63 0.17 -12.75
C TRP A 337 14.28 0.04 -12.03
N PRO A 338 13.89 0.95 -11.12
CA PRO A 338 14.66 2.08 -10.58
C PRO A 338 15.83 1.62 -9.69
N ARG A 339 16.61 2.58 -9.18
CA ARG A 339 17.59 2.30 -8.12
C ARG A 339 16.86 1.94 -6.83
N LEU A 340 17.07 0.74 -6.33
CA LEU A 340 16.40 0.16 -5.17
C LEU A 340 17.33 0.16 -3.95
N LEU A 341 16.72 0.43 -2.80
CA LEU A 341 17.36 0.41 -1.48
C LEU A 341 16.47 -0.35 -0.51
N PHE A 342 16.92 -1.51 -0.02
CA PHE A 342 16.21 -2.28 1.00
C PHE A 342 16.96 -2.27 2.32
N THR A 343 16.27 -1.94 3.39
CA THR A 343 16.85 -1.91 4.74
C THR A 343 16.84 -3.31 5.37
N THR A 344 17.88 -3.63 6.13
CA THR A 344 17.92 -4.81 7.01
C THR A 344 18.84 -4.52 8.19
N THR A 345 18.60 -5.16 9.33
CA THR A 345 19.44 -4.99 10.52
C THR A 345 20.37 -6.18 10.66
N LYS A 346 21.67 -5.91 10.66
CA LYS A 346 22.74 -6.88 10.92
C LYS A 346 22.93 -7.01 12.44
N ALA A 347 22.58 -8.17 12.95
CA ALA A 347 22.43 -8.49 14.38
C ALA A 347 23.38 -9.61 14.86
N ASP A 348 24.47 -9.87 14.13
CA ASP A 348 25.54 -10.80 14.52
C ASP A 348 26.55 -10.20 15.52
N TYR A 349 26.43 -8.91 15.88
CA TYR A 349 27.21 -8.24 16.92
C TYR A 349 26.42 -7.09 17.56
N PHE A 350 26.89 -6.61 18.71
CA PHE A 350 26.31 -5.49 19.44
C PHE A 350 27.31 -4.32 19.52
N PRO A 351 26.91 -3.07 19.23
CA PRO A 351 25.57 -2.65 18.82
C PRO A 351 25.21 -3.16 17.41
N VAL A 352 23.93 -3.48 17.20
CA VAL A 352 23.41 -3.88 15.88
C VAL A 352 23.56 -2.74 14.87
N GLN A 353 23.71 -3.06 13.59
CA GLN A 353 23.94 -2.07 12.53
C GLN A 353 22.92 -2.20 11.40
N LEU A 354 22.58 -1.07 10.79
CA LEU A 354 21.77 -1.03 9.58
C LEU A 354 22.64 -1.40 8.38
N GLU A 355 22.17 -2.35 7.57
CA GLU A 355 22.73 -2.69 6.28
C GLU A 355 21.72 -2.31 5.18
N LEU A 356 22.25 -1.76 4.09
CA LEU A 356 21.49 -1.24 2.97
C LEU A 356 21.78 -2.11 1.74
N MET A 357 20.79 -2.91 1.33
CA MET A 357 20.90 -3.79 0.16
C MET A 357 20.46 -3.03 -1.10
N ARG A 358 21.33 -2.97 -2.12
CA ARG A 358 21.13 -2.16 -3.33
C ARG A 358 21.18 -3.02 -4.59
N ASN A 359 20.47 -2.61 -5.63
CA ASN A 359 20.59 -3.17 -6.99
C ASN A 359 21.58 -2.38 -7.87
N TYR A 360 22.32 -1.43 -7.31
CA TYR A 360 23.25 -0.59 -8.04
C TYR A 360 24.55 -0.41 -7.27
N THR A 361 25.59 -0.06 -8.01
CA THR A 361 26.90 0.34 -7.47
C THR A 361 27.19 1.81 -7.76
N LEU A 362 28.25 2.32 -7.16
CA LEU A 362 28.84 3.61 -7.50
C LEU A 362 29.66 3.49 -8.78
N PRO A 363 29.85 4.60 -9.53
CA PRO A 363 30.66 4.67 -10.73
C PRO A 363 32.17 4.57 -10.43
N THR A 364 32.62 3.46 -9.85
CA THR A 364 34.01 3.18 -9.49
C THR A 364 34.34 1.68 -9.55
N THR A 365 35.57 1.32 -9.22
CA THR A 365 36.07 -0.05 -9.16
C THR A 365 35.27 -0.91 -8.18
N ASP A 366 35.31 -2.22 -8.40
CA ASP A 366 34.62 -3.18 -7.55
C ASP A 366 35.18 -3.22 -6.12
N ASP A 367 36.49 -3.04 -5.96
CA ASP A 367 37.15 -3.03 -4.65
C ASP A 367 36.71 -1.83 -3.81
N GLU A 368 36.68 -0.63 -4.40
CA GLU A 368 36.19 0.57 -3.71
C GLU A 368 34.68 0.44 -3.40
N ASN A 369 33.87 -0.14 -4.30
CA ASN A 369 32.47 -0.42 -4.01
C ASN A 369 32.30 -1.43 -2.86
N PHE A 370 33.19 -2.42 -2.74
CA PHE A 370 33.17 -3.39 -1.64
C PHE A 370 33.51 -2.71 -0.31
N GLU A 371 34.56 -1.89 -0.27
CA GLU A 371 34.95 -1.12 0.93
C GLU A 371 33.86 -0.14 1.38
N LEU A 372 33.16 0.49 0.44
CA LEU A 372 32.07 1.43 0.71
C LEU A 372 30.72 0.73 0.99
N GLY A 373 30.64 -0.60 0.89
CA GLY A 373 29.41 -1.36 1.13
C GLY A 373 28.34 -1.25 0.04
N PHE A 374 28.74 -0.91 -1.19
CA PHE A 374 27.87 -0.87 -2.39
C PHE A 374 27.89 -2.17 -3.19
N LYS A 375 28.87 -3.05 -2.97
CA LYS A 375 28.95 -4.37 -3.59
C LYS A 375 28.89 -5.46 -2.52
N ASN A 376 27.94 -6.38 -2.68
CA ASN A 376 27.87 -7.57 -1.84
C ASN A 376 28.89 -8.60 -2.35
N SER A 377 29.65 -9.22 -1.45
CA SER A 377 30.60 -10.30 -1.78
C SER A 377 29.91 -11.56 -2.34
N GLU A 378 28.62 -11.74 -2.03
CA GLU A 378 27.81 -12.86 -2.49
C GLU A 378 26.79 -12.42 -3.55
N LYS A 379 26.48 -13.33 -4.48
CA LYS A 379 25.32 -13.20 -5.38
C LYS A 379 24.05 -13.14 -4.53
N LEU A 380 23.59 -11.93 -4.19
CA LEU A 380 22.40 -11.73 -3.36
C LEU A 380 21.13 -11.94 -4.18
N TYR A 381 20.49 -13.09 -3.98
CA TYR A 381 19.17 -13.37 -4.53
C TYR A 381 18.12 -12.38 -4.03
N LEU A 382 17.21 -11.97 -4.91
CA LEU A 382 16.17 -11.01 -4.62
C LEU A 382 15.28 -11.49 -3.46
N TRP A 383 14.81 -12.74 -3.52
CA TRP A 383 13.98 -13.31 -2.47
C TRP A 383 14.68 -13.31 -1.10
N LYS A 384 16.00 -13.52 -1.09
CA LYS A 384 16.81 -13.54 0.13
C LYS A 384 16.97 -12.13 0.71
N ALA A 385 17.21 -11.13 -0.14
CA ALA A 385 17.24 -9.72 0.27
C ALA A 385 15.91 -9.29 0.91
N LEU A 386 14.79 -9.65 0.28
CA LEU A 386 13.44 -9.37 0.78
C LEU A 386 13.19 -10.06 2.12
N ARG A 387 13.60 -11.34 2.24
CA ARG A 387 13.46 -12.10 3.48
C ARG A 387 14.28 -11.51 4.64
N ARG A 388 15.49 -11.01 4.37
CA ARG A 388 16.32 -10.28 5.36
C ARG A 388 15.63 -8.99 5.81
N SER A 389 15.05 -8.25 4.87
CA SER A 389 14.32 -7.00 5.15
C SER A 389 13.04 -7.23 5.95
N SER A 390 12.36 -8.37 5.77
CA SER A 390 11.06 -8.68 6.40
C SER A 390 11.12 -9.62 7.61
N ALA A 391 12.30 -9.87 8.17
CA ALA A 391 12.51 -10.80 9.28
C ALA A 391 12.16 -10.18 10.64
N ALA A 392 10.89 -9.79 10.81
CA ALA A 392 10.42 -9.09 12.01
C ALA A 392 10.61 -9.98 13.25
N PRO A 393 11.37 -9.54 14.27
CA PRO A 393 11.53 -10.29 15.51
C PRO A 393 10.16 -10.65 16.11
N THR A 394 10.06 -11.82 16.74
CA THR A 394 8.83 -12.46 17.23
C THR A 394 7.89 -13.05 16.16
N PHE A 395 7.89 -12.52 14.94
CA PHE A 395 7.07 -13.04 13.84
C PHE A 395 7.83 -14.07 13.00
N PHE A 396 9.09 -13.79 12.67
CA PHE A 396 9.93 -14.65 11.85
C PHE A 396 11.34 -14.76 12.45
N SER A 397 12.00 -15.91 12.26
CA SER A 397 13.38 -16.07 12.69
C SER A 397 14.35 -15.24 11.82
N ALA A 398 15.53 -14.98 12.38
CA ALA A 398 16.62 -14.30 11.68
C ALA A 398 17.09 -15.11 10.45
N VAL A 399 17.58 -14.41 9.44
CA VAL A 399 18.10 -14.99 8.19
C VAL A 399 19.61 -15.11 8.30
N ASP A 400 20.17 -16.23 7.84
CA ASP A 400 21.60 -16.55 7.93
C ASP A 400 22.18 -16.44 9.36
N ASN A 401 21.34 -16.58 10.39
CA ASN A 401 21.67 -16.32 11.80
C ASN A 401 22.31 -14.94 12.05
N LYS A 402 21.99 -13.97 11.19
CA LYS A 402 22.68 -12.67 11.14
C LYS A 402 21.76 -11.49 10.91
N TYR A 403 20.72 -11.65 10.08
CA TYR A 403 19.89 -10.53 9.61
C TYR A 403 18.48 -10.59 10.19
N ILE A 404 18.00 -9.45 10.66
CA ILE A 404 16.61 -9.23 11.10
C ILE A 404 16.00 -8.03 10.34
N ASP A 405 14.70 -7.79 10.56
CA ASP A 405 13.95 -6.73 9.87
C ASP A 405 14.65 -5.36 9.96
N GLY A 406 14.62 -4.62 8.84
CA GLY A 406 15.13 -3.25 8.78
C GLY A 406 14.33 -2.29 9.67
N GLY A 407 13.09 -2.63 9.99
CA GLY A 407 12.18 -1.88 10.83
C GLY A 407 12.65 -1.72 12.27
N ILE A 408 13.68 -2.45 12.71
CA ILE A 408 14.31 -2.23 14.03
C ILE A 408 15.16 -0.95 14.06
N ILE A 409 15.66 -0.47 12.92
CA ILE A 409 16.47 0.75 12.88
C ILE A 409 15.82 1.82 11.99
N SER A 410 15.36 1.42 10.80
CA SER A 410 14.74 2.30 9.81
C SER A 410 13.48 1.66 9.25
N ASN A 411 12.35 1.82 9.95
CA ASN A 411 11.06 1.34 9.45
C ASN A 411 10.43 2.30 8.41
N ASN A 412 10.81 3.58 8.47
CA ASN A 412 10.53 4.58 7.45
C ASN A 412 11.88 5.00 6.82
N PRO A 413 12.19 4.51 5.60
CA PRO A 413 13.50 4.72 5.00
C PRO A 413 13.69 6.09 4.31
N SER A 414 12.87 7.09 4.65
CA SER A 414 12.94 8.42 4.02
C SER A 414 14.28 9.12 4.31
N LEU A 415 14.79 9.00 5.53
CA LEU A 415 16.07 9.61 5.91
C LEU A 415 17.24 8.89 5.26
N GLU A 416 17.18 7.56 5.19
CA GLU A 416 18.18 6.72 4.54
C GLU A 416 18.25 7.05 3.04
N LEU A 417 17.10 7.29 2.41
CA LEU A 417 17.06 7.70 1.01
C LEU A 417 17.65 9.11 0.78
N LEU A 418 17.39 10.06 1.68
CA LEU A 418 18.03 11.39 1.65
C LEU A 418 19.55 11.28 1.84
N GLN A 419 19.99 10.45 2.79
CA GLN A 419 21.40 10.17 3.04
C GLN A 419 22.05 9.57 1.79
N GLU A 420 21.40 8.61 1.14
CA GLU A 420 21.90 7.93 -0.04
C GLU A 420 22.12 8.90 -1.21
N VAL A 421 21.16 9.80 -1.46
CA VAL A 421 21.28 10.82 -2.50
C VAL A 421 22.41 11.81 -2.17
N GLN A 422 22.51 12.21 -0.91
CA GLN A 422 23.58 13.11 -0.47
C GLN A 422 24.96 12.44 -0.58
N PHE A 423 25.06 11.15 -0.28
CA PHE A 423 26.29 10.38 -0.43
C PHE A 423 26.70 10.30 -1.89
N TRP A 424 25.77 9.98 -2.80
CA TRP A 424 26.02 9.98 -4.25
C TRP A 424 26.56 11.32 -4.76
N ASN A 425 25.93 12.43 -4.34
CA ASN A 425 26.39 13.77 -4.70
C ASN A 425 27.80 14.07 -4.16
N SER A 426 28.07 13.68 -2.92
CA SER A 426 29.38 13.90 -2.28
C SER A 426 30.47 13.05 -2.96
N PHE A 427 30.15 11.80 -3.28
CA PHE A 427 31.04 10.89 -4.02
C PHE A 427 31.39 11.45 -5.40
N ASN A 428 30.38 11.85 -6.17
CA ASN A 428 30.59 12.42 -7.50
C ASN A 428 31.38 13.72 -7.44
N LYS A 429 31.13 14.58 -6.45
CA LYS A 429 31.92 15.79 -6.23
C LYS A 429 33.38 15.48 -5.91
N LEU A 430 33.64 14.48 -5.05
CA LEU A 430 35.00 14.05 -4.69
C LEU A 430 35.76 13.49 -5.90
N LYS A 431 35.09 12.73 -6.75
CA LYS A 431 35.68 12.10 -7.95
C LYS A 431 35.61 13.01 -9.19
N ASN A 432 35.13 14.25 -9.07
CA ASN A 432 34.90 15.20 -10.16
C ASN A 432 34.02 14.64 -11.31
N ILE A 433 33.03 13.83 -10.97
CA ILE A 433 32.06 13.26 -11.91
C ILE A 433 30.87 14.23 -12.01
N PRO A 434 30.49 14.74 -13.20
CA PRO A 434 29.41 15.72 -13.38
C PRO A 434 28.01 15.06 -13.34
N LYS A 435 27.75 14.23 -12.33
CA LYS A 435 26.51 13.45 -12.16
C LYS A 435 25.79 13.69 -10.83
N SER A 436 25.97 14.87 -10.25
CA SER A 436 25.21 15.28 -9.07
C SER A 436 23.74 15.52 -9.42
N VAL A 437 22.86 15.14 -8.50
CA VAL A 437 21.41 15.20 -8.67
C VAL A 437 20.76 16.13 -7.65
N ARG A 438 19.62 16.70 -8.02
CA ARG A 438 18.73 17.44 -7.12
C ARG A 438 17.44 16.65 -6.96
N ILE A 439 16.91 16.58 -5.74
CA ILE A 439 15.62 15.92 -5.50
C ILE A 439 14.50 16.87 -5.93
N GLY A 440 13.67 16.43 -6.87
CA GLY A 440 12.47 17.13 -7.33
C GLY A 440 11.27 16.87 -6.41
N CYS A 441 11.12 15.62 -5.97
CA CYS A 441 10.07 15.21 -5.05
C CYS A 441 10.55 14.03 -4.20
N LEU A 442 10.34 14.09 -2.88
CA LEU A 442 10.36 12.92 -2.00
C LEU A 442 8.92 12.58 -1.63
N LEU A 443 8.43 11.43 -2.11
CA LEU A 443 7.16 10.86 -1.69
C LEU A 443 7.42 9.75 -0.67
N SER A 444 6.83 9.85 0.51
CA SER A 444 6.88 8.82 1.56
C SER A 444 5.48 8.26 1.78
N ILE A 445 5.32 6.95 1.64
CA ILE A 445 4.03 6.26 1.78
C ILE A 445 4.10 5.33 2.98
N GLY A 446 3.24 5.60 3.96
CA GLY A 446 3.13 4.84 5.19
C GLY A 446 2.20 3.63 5.08
N THR A 447 2.32 2.72 6.03
CA THR A 447 1.42 1.57 6.19
C THR A 447 0.20 1.88 7.06
N GLY A 448 -0.23 3.15 7.08
CA GLY A 448 -1.36 3.65 7.84
C GLY A 448 -1.01 4.05 9.28
N SER A 449 -1.70 5.07 9.78
CA SER A 449 -1.55 5.57 11.15
C SER A 449 -2.61 5.01 12.07
N ILE A 450 -2.18 4.54 13.24
CA ILE A 450 -3.05 3.93 14.25
C ILE A 450 -3.69 5.06 15.09
N PRO A 451 -4.99 4.95 15.45
CA PRO A 451 -5.64 5.95 16.30
C PRO A 451 -5.01 5.99 17.70
N SER A 452 -4.85 7.18 18.25
CA SER A 452 -4.27 7.37 19.58
C SER A 452 -5.20 6.82 20.67
N THR A 453 -4.71 5.86 21.45
CA THR A 453 -5.39 5.35 22.65
C THR A 453 -4.82 6.03 23.89
N LYS A 454 -5.68 6.41 24.85
CA LYS A 454 -5.22 6.90 26.15
C LYS A 454 -4.54 5.76 26.90
N LEU A 455 -3.30 5.98 27.32
CA LEU A 455 -2.59 5.11 28.24
C LEU A 455 -2.67 5.72 29.64
N GLU A 456 -3.09 4.93 30.63
CA GLU A 456 -3.07 5.34 32.03
C GLU A 456 -1.64 5.22 32.58
N PRO A 457 -1.01 6.30 33.07
CA PRO A 457 0.38 6.28 33.54
C PRO A 457 0.65 5.27 34.66
N ALA A 458 -0.38 4.90 35.44
CA ALA A 458 -0.29 3.87 36.47
C ALA A 458 0.13 2.50 35.93
N HIS A 459 -0.08 2.21 34.64
CA HIS A 459 0.38 0.97 34.00
C HIS A 459 1.87 0.99 33.61
N LEU A 460 2.57 2.11 33.83
CA LEU A 460 4.01 2.26 33.58
C LEU A 460 4.84 2.27 34.87
N GLU A 461 4.19 2.34 36.03
CA GLU A 461 4.87 2.38 37.32
C GLU A 461 5.30 0.96 37.72
N LEU A 462 6.62 0.73 37.72
CA LEU A 462 7.19 -0.45 38.34
C LEU A 462 7.03 -0.31 39.86
N ALA A 463 6.21 -1.18 40.47
CA ALA A 463 6.01 -1.14 41.92
C ALA A 463 7.36 -1.35 42.63
N GLN A 464 7.68 -0.48 43.59
CA GLN A 464 8.96 -0.49 44.31
C GLN A 464 9.20 -1.80 45.09
N ASN A 465 8.14 -2.56 45.40
CA ASN A 465 8.20 -3.85 46.08
C ASN A 465 7.62 -4.97 45.19
N TYR A 466 8.50 -5.69 44.49
CA TYR A 466 8.14 -6.87 43.68
C TYR A 466 7.39 -7.97 44.46
N ILE A 467 7.52 -8.00 45.79
CA ILE A 467 6.97 -9.04 46.67
C ILE A 467 5.47 -8.83 46.95
N THR A 468 4.98 -7.58 46.96
CA THR A 468 3.58 -7.28 47.33
C THR A 468 2.65 -7.07 46.13
N GLN A 469 3.18 -6.79 44.93
CA GLN A 469 2.37 -6.59 43.70
C GLN A 469 3.02 -7.18 42.42
N PRO A 470 3.27 -8.50 42.35
CA PRO A 470 3.97 -9.11 41.22
C PRO A 470 3.23 -8.98 39.88
N ILE A 471 1.90 -8.96 39.89
CA ILE A 471 1.08 -8.87 38.66
C ILE A 471 1.17 -7.45 38.05
N THR A 472 1.14 -6.40 38.88
CA THR A 472 1.23 -5.01 38.42
C THR A 472 2.59 -4.72 37.78
N SER A 473 3.68 -5.16 38.41
CA SER A 473 5.03 -5.01 37.84
C SER A 473 5.23 -5.80 36.55
N TYR A 474 4.62 -6.99 36.43
CA TYR A 474 4.67 -7.77 35.19
C TYR A 474 3.96 -7.06 34.03
N ASN A 475 2.76 -6.51 34.27
CA ASN A 475 2.03 -5.74 33.27
C ASN A 475 2.78 -4.46 32.86
N ALA A 476 3.45 -3.80 33.81
CA ALA A 476 4.28 -2.63 33.52
C ALA A 476 5.48 -2.98 32.62
N VAL A 477 6.18 -4.10 32.88
CA VAL A 477 7.29 -4.57 32.03
C VAL A 477 6.82 -4.87 30.61
N ILE A 478 5.68 -5.54 30.44
CA ILE A 478 5.11 -5.82 29.11
C ILE A 478 4.75 -4.51 28.40
N THR A 479 4.07 -3.59 29.10
CA THR A 479 3.63 -2.32 28.52
C THR A 479 4.82 -1.46 28.07
N ILE A 480 5.89 -1.38 28.89
CA ILE A 480 7.13 -0.69 28.53
C ILE A 480 7.80 -1.38 27.35
N GLY A 481 7.86 -2.72 27.33
CA GLY A 481 8.40 -3.49 26.22
C GLY A 481 7.68 -3.20 24.90
N GLN A 482 6.35 -3.15 24.93
CA GLN A 482 5.53 -2.79 23.76
C GLN A 482 5.82 -1.36 23.30
N ILE A 483 5.87 -0.39 24.21
CA ILE A 483 6.22 1.00 23.88
C ILE A 483 7.59 1.08 23.22
N LEU A 484 8.59 0.36 23.74
CA LEU A 484 9.92 0.33 23.15
C LEU A 484 9.90 -0.24 21.73
N ILE A 485 9.19 -1.36 21.51
CA ILE A 485 9.04 -1.94 20.17
C ILE A 485 8.33 -0.96 19.23
N ASP A 486 7.26 -0.32 19.68
CA ASP A 486 6.49 0.63 18.88
C ASP A 486 7.33 1.87 18.51
N GLN A 487 8.15 2.38 19.43
CA GLN A 487 9.04 3.52 19.16
C GLN A 487 10.20 3.15 18.23
N VAL A 488 10.79 1.97 18.43
CA VAL A 488 11.90 1.48 17.61
C VAL A 488 11.44 1.16 16.19
N SER A 489 10.22 0.65 16.04
CA SER A 489 9.59 0.35 14.74
C SER A 489 8.66 1.44 14.23
N ALA A 490 8.77 2.67 14.76
CA ALA A 490 7.88 3.76 14.38
C ALA A 490 8.03 4.11 12.89
N THR A 491 6.90 4.13 12.18
CA THR A 491 6.78 4.64 10.81
C THR A 491 6.29 6.09 10.76
N GLU A 492 5.61 6.52 11.83
CA GLU A 492 5.03 7.84 12.02
C GLU A 492 5.76 8.62 13.12
N GLY A 493 5.46 9.91 13.26
CA GLY A 493 6.01 10.75 14.32
C GLY A 493 7.45 11.15 14.02
N ALA A 494 8.40 10.82 14.92
CA ALA A 494 9.76 11.35 14.86
C ALA A 494 10.50 11.11 13.53
N PRO A 495 10.42 9.94 12.86
CA PRO A 495 11.01 9.75 11.54
C PRO A 495 10.46 10.73 10.49
N VAL A 496 9.13 10.90 10.43
CA VAL A 496 8.44 11.81 9.49
C VAL A 496 8.81 13.28 9.76
N HIS A 497 8.81 13.71 11.03
CA HIS A 497 9.17 15.08 11.39
C HIS A 497 10.64 15.40 11.06
N ARG A 498 11.55 14.46 11.33
CA ARG A 498 12.96 14.61 11.00
C ARG A 498 13.17 14.67 9.48
N ALA A 499 12.57 13.77 8.72
CA ALA A 499 12.64 13.78 7.26
C ALA A 499 12.10 15.09 6.68
N GLY A 500 10.94 15.55 7.17
CA GLY A 500 10.34 16.83 6.76
C GLY A 500 11.24 18.04 7.05
N ALA A 501 11.85 18.11 8.23
CA ALA A 501 12.77 19.19 8.58
C ALA A 501 14.03 19.22 7.69
N TRP A 502 14.60 18.06 7.38
CA TRP A 502 15.73 17.96 6.46
C TRP A 502 15.34 18.32 5.01
N CYS A 503 14.13 17.97 4.59
CA CYS A 503 13.60 18.37 3.29
C CYS A 503 13.41 19.89 3.20
N ILE A 504 12.91 20.53 4.25
CA ILE A 504 12.81 21.99 4.32
C ILE A 504 14.19 22.64 4.19
N SER A 505 15.16 22.16 4.97
CA SER A 505 16.54 22.66 4.94
C SER A 505 17.19 22.51 3.55
N SER A 506 16.95 21.39 2.87
CA SER A 506 17.47 21.11 1.53
C SER A 506 16.62 21.66 0.38
N ARG A 507 15.54 22.40 0.66
CA ARG A 507 14.58 22.92 -0.35
C ARG A 507 14.02 21.81 -1.25
N THR A 508 13.67 20.68 -0.65
CA THR A 508 13.08 19.51 -1.31
C THR A 508 11.58 19.41 -0.97
N PRO A 509 10.68 19.37 -1.96
CA PRO A 509 9.27 19.07 -1.72
C PRO A 509 9.09 17.67 -1.13
N TYR A 510 8.56 17.60 0.10
CA TYR A 510 8.32 16.35 0.83
C TYR A 510 6.83 16.09 1.00
N PHE A 511 6.37 14.92 0.55
CA PHE A 511 4.98 14.50 0.67
C PHE A 511 4.89 13.23 1.50
N ARG A 512 3.98 13.22 2.48
CA ARG A 512 3.70 12.05 3.32
C ARG A 512 2.25 11.63 3.10
N LEU A 513 2.05 10.42 2.58
CA LEU A 513 0.73 9.80 2.44
C LEU A 513 0.63 8.63 3.41
N SER A 514 -0.22 8.76 4.42
CA SER A 514 -0.47 7.68 5.39
C SER A 514 -1.89 7.81 5.92
N ALA A 515 -2.75 6.88 5.52
CA ALA A 515 -4.16 6.92 5.86
C ALA A 515 -4.38 6.65 7.36
N PRO A 516 -5.20 7.45 8.06
CA PRO A 516 -5.63 7.12 9.41
C PRO A 516 -6.54 5.89 9.38
N LEU A 517 -6.17 4.85 10.11
CA LEU A 517 -6.91 3.59 10.16
C LEU A 517 -8.02 3.67 11.22
N HIS A 518 -9.12 2.95 11.00
CA HIS A 518 -10.23 2.90 11.95
C HIS A 518 -9.87 2.24 13.30
N LYS A 519 -8.82 1.42 13.33
CA LYS A 519 -8.27 0.76 14.53
C LYS A 519 -6.83 0.33 14.28
N GLU A 520 -6.19 -0.20 15.32
CA GLU A 520 -4.93 -0.91 15.18
C GLU A 520 -5.13 -2.24 14.46
N VAL A 521 -4.70 -2.31 13.20
CA VAL A 521 -4.63 -3.56 12.43
C VAL A 521 -3.26 -4.18 12.66
N GLN A 522 -3.25 -5.37 13.25
CA GLN A 522 -2.01 -6.10 13.56
C GLN A 522 -1.25 -6.48 12.29
N MET A 523 0.08 -6.60 12.38
CA MET A 523 0.95 -6.86 11.24
C MET A 523 0.71 -8.22 10.57
N ASP A 524 0.20 -9.20 11.32
CA ASP A 524 -0.17 -10.55 10.86
C ASP A 524 -1.70 -10.75 10.83
N ALA A 525 -2.48 -9.66 10.76
CA ALA A 525 -3.93 -9.75 10.70
C ALA A 525 -4.40 -10.58 9.50
N LYS A 526 -5.39 -11.45 9.75
CA LYS A 526 -5.96 -12.37 8.75
C LYS A 526 -7.44 -12.10 8.45
N GLY A 527 -8.11 -11.27 9.26
CA GLY A 527 -9.54 -11.01 9.12
C GLY A 527 -9.87 -10.31 7.79
N ASP A 528 -10.71 -10.96 6.97
CA ASP A 528 -11.07 -10.43 5.64
C ASP A 528 -11.76 -9.06 5.75
N GLU A 529 -12.74 -8.94 6.66
CA GLU A 529 -13.50 -7.69 6.87
C GLU A 529 -12.61 -6.56 7.39
N GLU A 530 -11.72 -6.85 8.34
CA GLU A 530 -10.76 -5.89 8.91
C GLU A 530 -9.85 -5.32 7.82
N ILE A 531 -9.32 -6.19 6.97
CA ILE A 531 -8.40 -5.80 5.89
C ILE A 531 -9.14 -5.04 4.78
N ALA A 532 -10.36 -5.46 4.44
CA ALA A 532 -11.18 -4.73 3.48
C ALA A 532 -11.52 -3.32 3.98
N LYS A 533 -11.85 -3.18 5.25
CA LYS A 533 -12.08 -1.89 5.88
C LYS A 533 -10.82 -1.03 5.91
N MET A 534 -9.65 -1.63 6.19
CA MET A 534 -8.35 -0.95 6.09
C MET A 534 -8.09 -0.41 4.67
N MET A 535 -8.38 -1.20 3.62
CA MET A 535 -8.30 -0.72 2.24
C MET A 535 -9.31 0.41 1.99
N TRP A 536 -10.52 0.30 2.52
CA TRP A 536 -11.55 1.34 2.37
C TRP A 536 -11.17 2.65 3.06
N ASP A 537 -10.56 2.62 4.25
CA ASP A 537 -10.05 3.80 4.96
C ASP A 537 -9.06 4.58 4.07
N CYS A 538 -8.22 3.87 3.31
CA CYS A 538 -7.30 4.49 2.36
C CYS A 538 -8.03 5.22 1.24
N ILE A 539 -9.07 4.62 0.68
CA ILE A 539 -9.86 5.22 -0.41
C ILE A 539 -10.57 6.48 0.09
N GLU A 540 -11.16 6.43 1.28
CA GLU A 540 -11.81 7.60 1.89
C GLU A 540 -10.80 8.72 2.19
N TYR A 541 -9.63 8.38 2.74
CA TYR A 541 -8.54 9.32 2.96
C TYR A 541 -8.10 10.00 1.66
N MET A 542 -7.85 9.23 0.60
CA MET A 542 -7.41 9.77 -0.68
C MET A 542 -8.48 10.63 -1.37
N TYR A 543 -9.76 10.30 -1.16
CA TYR A 543 -10.88 11.14 -1.63
C TYR A 543 -10.98 12.46 -0.87
N ILE A 544 -10.75 12.47 0.45
CA ILE A 544 -10.77 13.69 1.25
C ILE A 544 -9.60 14.61 0.89
N HIS A 545 -8.42 14.04 0.60
CA HIS A 545 -7.18 14.78 0.34
C HIS A 545 -6.85 14.92 -1.15
N GLN A 546 -7.84 14.97 -2.03
CA GLN A 546 -7.65 15.05 -3.49
C GLN A 546 -6.72 16.20 -3.92
N ASP A 547 -6.90 17.41 -3.38
CA ASP A 547 -6.06 18.56 -3.71
C ASP A 547 -4.57 18.33 -3.37
N TYR A 548 -4.29 17.60 -2.29
CA TYR A 548 -2.93 17.24 -1.89
C TYR A 548 -2.32 16.22 -2.86
N VAL A 549 -3.12 15.22 -3.25
CA VAL A 549 -2.72 14.20 -4.25
C VAL A 549 -2.48 14.82 -5.62
N GLU A 550 -3.30 15.79 -6.03
CA GLU A 550 -3.12 16.52 -7.30
C GLU A 550 -1.81 17.33 -7.34
N LYS A 551 -1.40 17.93 -6.21
CA LYS A 551 -0.07 18.58 -6.11
C LYS A 551 1.07 17.58 -6.33
N VAL A 552 1.00 16.40 -5.70
CA VAL A 552 1.99 15.32 -5.92
C VAL A 552 2.04 14.95 -7.40
N CYS A 553 0.88 14.65 -7.99
CA CYS A 553 0.79 14.24 -9.40
C CYS A 553 1.34 15.32 -10.35
N THR A 554 1.04 16.59 -10.10
CA THR A 554 1.51 17.72 -10.90
C THR A 554 3.03 17.82 -10.86
N LEU A 555 3.62 17.71 -9.68
CA LEU A 555 5.07 17.77 -9.50
C LEU A 555 5.77 16.59 -10.18
N LEU A 556 5.27 15.36 -9.97
CA LEU A 556 5.81 14.16 -10.61
C LEU A 556 5.77 14.28 -12.14
N ARG A 557 4.64 14.72 -12.72
CA ARG A 557 4.52 14.96 -14.17
C ARG A 557 5.52 15.99 -14.68
N LYS A 558 5.76 17.07 -13.92
CA LYS A 558 6.71 18.14 -14.29
C LYS A 558 8.17 17.66 -14.27
N VAL A 559 8.55 16.82 -13.31
CA VAL A 559 9.88 16.16 -13.31
C VAL A 559 9.98 15.12 -14.42
N GLY A 560 8.88 14.44 -14.74
CA GLY A 560 8.79 13.47 -15.82
C GLY A 560 9.22 12.06 -15.43
N LYS A 561 8.94 11.10 -16.31
CA LYS A 561 9.22 9.67 -16.11
C LYS A 561 10.71 9.41 -15.92
N SER A 562 11.01 8.48 -15.02
CA SER A 562 12.38 8.11 -14.64
C SER A 562 13.13 7.38 -15.75
N SER A 563 12.42 6.77 -16.71
CA SER A 563 13.01 6.17 -17.91
C SER A 563 13.89 7.14 -18.71
N LYS A 564 13.52 8.42 -18.79
CA LYS A 564 14.29 9.47 -19.46
C LYS A 564 15.66 9.73 -18.80
N ARG A 565 15.85 9.32 -17.54
CA ARG A 565 17.07 9.54 -16.75
C ARG A 565 17.95 8.30 -16.61
N ARG A 566 17.54 7.16 -17.19
CA ARG A 566 18.34 5.91 -17.11
C ARG A 566 19.76 6.11 -17.62
N GLU A 567 19.93 6.78 -18.76
CA GLU A 567 21.24 7.01 -19.39
C GLU A 567 22.18 7.86 -18.54
N PHE A 568 21.64 8.84 -17.81
CA PHE A 568 22.41 9.65 -16.85
C PHE A 568 23.13 8.75 -15.83
N PHE A 569 22.48 7.66 -15.43
CA PHE A 569 23.01 6.67 -14.50
C PHE A 569 23.71 5.47 -15.16
N ALA A 570 23.50 5.20 -16.46
CA ALA A 570 23.92 3.98 -17.15
C ALA A 570 25.40 3.92 -17.56
N SER A 571 26.21 4.93 -17.27
CA SER A 571 27.61 4.99 -17.72
C SER A 571 28.60 5.09 -16.55
N CYS A 572 29.28 3.96 -16.27
CA CYS A 572 30.67 3.89 -15.80
C CYS A 572 31.34 2.50 -16.00
N ASN A 573 30.98 1.75 -17.05
CA ASN A 573 31.71 0.52 -17.43
C ASN A 573 32.96 0.77 -18.30
N ASN A 574 33.34 2.02 -18.55
CA ASN A 574 34.51 2.38 -19.36
C ASN A 574 35.74 2.78 -18.51
N TYR A 575 36.01 2.06 -17.42
CA TYR A 575 37.36 2.03 -16.83
C TYR A 575 38.07 0.72 -17.21
N THR A 576 38.11 0.42 -18.51
CA THR A 576 39.07 -0.52 -19.07
C THR A 576 40.41 0.20 -19.26
N THR A 577 41.35 -0.13 -18.37
CA THR A 577 42.82 -0.09 -18.58
C THR A 577 43.41 1.20 -19.16
N ASN A 578 43.85 2.12 -18.31
CA ASN A 578 44.99 2.98 -18.65
C ASN A 578 46.28 2.19 -18.39
N PRO A 579 47.15 1.94 -19.39
CA PRO A 579 48.46 1.36 -19.16
C PRO A 579 49.35 2.42 -18.48
N SER A 580 49.84 2.06 -17.30
CA SER A 580 51.07 2.54 -16.66
C SER A 580 51.85 3.63 -17.41
N THR A 581 51.72 4.88 -17.00
CA THR A 581 52.81 5.86 -17.16
C THR A 581 53.78 5.69 -15.99
N PRO A 582 55.08 5.39 -16.23
CA PRO A 582 56.04 5.22 -15.16
C PRO A 582 56.42 6.58 -14.56
N VAL A 583 56.59 6.55 -13.25
CA VAL A 583 57.26 7.57 -12.44
C VAL A 583 58.61 7.93 -13.07
N LYS A 584 58.86 9.23 -13.24
CA LYS A 584 60.18 9.84 -13.16
C LYS A 584 60.09 11.13 -12.37
#